data_AF-A0A7V0UIV6-F1
#
_entry.id   AF-A0A7V0UIV6-F1
#
_cell.length_a   1.000
_cell.length_b   1.000
_cell.length_c   1.000
_cell.angle_alpha   90.00
_cell.angle_beta   90.00
_cell.angle_gamma   90.00
#
_symmetry.space_group_name_H-M   'P 1'
#
loop_
_entity.id
_entity.type
_entity.pdbx_description
1 polymer ?
#
loop_
_entity_poly.entity_id
_entity_poly.type
_entity_poly.pdbx_seq_one_letter_code
_entity_poly.pdbx_strand_id
1 'polypeptide(L)'
;MKTSWTRKQQWALFCMGIWLCGTVCTAVVAMQNFYTIDRLLAGSTNASFHAAADKLGQPLAREFLRYLSSELNRLYFQWWNLAQTAVGLVVLWLAAQLPRSRKAAWGVAGMLVVALILTAALTPPIVSIGRSLDFVPRDPPPPELRTFGLLHAAFSVLTLFNLILGVLTTRWIQRAGES
;
A
#
# COMPACT_ATOMS: atom_id res chain seq x y z
N MET A 1 -21.18 3.46 32.12
CA MET A 1 -20.05 4.39 32.29
C MET A 1 -19.68 4.94 30.92
N LYS A 2 -19.86 6.24 30.63
CA LYS A 2 -19.46 6.81 29.33
C LYS A 2 -17.95 7.09 29.40
N THR A 3 -17.15 6.33 28.67
CA THR A 3 -15.72 6.60 28.49
C THR A 3 -15.56 7.87 27.66
N SER A 4 -15.20 8.98 28.29
CA SER A 4 -14.87 10.22 27.58
C SER A 4 -13.38 10.20 27.19
N TRP A 5 -13.09 9.99 25.91
CA TRP A 5 -11.72 10.05 25.40
C TRP A 5 -11.15 11.47 25.44
N THR A 6 -9.84 11.57 25.69
CA THR A 6 -9.14 12.86 25.60
C THR A 6 -9.04 13.33 24.15
N ARG A 7 -8.87 14.64 23.92
CA ARG A 7 -8.67 15.19 22.56
C ARG A 7 -7.46 14.57 21.85
N LYS A 8 -6.36 14.32 22.57
CA LYS A 8 -5.16 13.66 22.02
C LYS A 8 -5.46 12.25 21.55
N GLN A 9 -6.27 11.52 22.33
CA GLN A 9 -6.68 10.15 22.00
C GLN A 9 -7.59 10.11 20.77
N GLN A 10 -8.54 11.05 20.66
CA GLN A 10 -9.39 11.19 19.48
C GLN A 10 -8.56 11.43 18.20
N TRP A 11 -7.59 12.35 18.27
CA TRP A 11 -6.68 12.60 17.14
C TRP A 11 -5.81 11.40 16.82
N ALA A 12 -5.29 10.68 17.82
CA ALA A 12 -4.49 9.48 17.59
C ALA A 12 -5.32 8.40 16.85
N LEU A 13 -6.58 8.21 17.26
CA LEU A 13 -7.49 7.26 16.61
C LEU A 13 -7.88 7.71 15.20
N PHE A 14 -8.10 9.00 14.98
CA PHE A 14 -8.37 9.55 13.66
C PHE A 14 -7.19 9.33 12.70
N CYS A 15 -5.96 9.67 13.13
CA CYS A 15 -4.75 9.45 12.33
C CYS A 15 -4.48 7.96 12.10
N MET A 16 -4.76 7.10 13.08
CA MET A 16 -4.69 5.65 12.89
C MET A 16 -5.71 5.15 11.86
N GLY A 17 -6.92 5.73 11.85
CA GLY A 17 -7.93 5.49 10.83
C GLY A 17 -7.43 5.86 9.43
N ILE A 18 -6.77 7.02 9.28
CA ILE A 18 -6.13 7.43 8.01
C ILE A 18 -5.08 6.40 7.58
N TRP A 19 -4.20 5.97 8.49
CA TRP A 19 -3.15 5.00 8.17
C TRP A 19 -3.73 3.66 7.69
N LEU A 20 -4.68 3.09 8.44
CA LEU A 20 -5.30 1.82 8.09
C LEU A 20 -6.11 1.92 6.78
N CYS A 21 -6.94 2.96 6.65
CA CYS A 21 -7.78 3.17 5.47
C CYS A 21 -6.92 3.40 4.23
N GLY A 22 -5.90 4.27 4.30
CA GLY A 22 -5.02 4.52 3.16
C GLY A 22 -4.27 3.26 2.72
N THR A 23 -3.87 2.39 3.65
CA THR A 23 -3.23 1.11 3.30
C THR A 23 -4.19 0.20 2.52
N VAL A 24 -5.43 0.07 2.97
CA VAL A 24 -6.46 -0.71 2.26
C VAL A 24 -6.80 -0.08 0.92
N CYS A 25 -6.99 1.23 0.86
CA CYS A 25 -7.29 1.97 -0.37
C CYS A 25 -6.18 1.80 -1.41
N THR A 26 -4.90 1.91 -1.04
CA THR A 26 -3.78 1.70 -1.96
C THR A 26 -3.77 0.27 -2.51
N ALA A 27 -4.04 -0.73 -1.67
CA ALA A 27 -4.14 -2.13 -2.13
C ALA A 27 -5.30 -2.34 -3.12
N VAL A 28 -6.46 -1.75 -2.84
CA VAL A 28 -7.64 -1.80 -3.72
C VAL A 28 -7.36 -1.11 -5.05
N VAL A 29 -6.82 0.12 -5.03
CA VAL A 29 -6.47 0.88 -6.23
C VAL A 29 -5.48 0.09 -7.09
N ALA A 30 -4.45 -0.51 -6.48
CA ALA A 30 -3.45 -1.27 -7.22
C ALA A 30 -4.05 -2.48 -7.96
N MET A 31 -4.99 -3.17 -7.31
CA MET A 31 -5.75 -4.28 -7.90
C MET A 31 -6.68 -3.79 -9.02
N GLN A 32 -7.41 -2.70 -8.77
CA GLN A 32 -8.36 -2.14 -9.75
C GLN A 32 -7.66 -1.60 -10.99
N ASN A 33 -6.45 -1.07 -10.89
CA ASN A 33 -5.67 -0.64 -12.05
C ASN A 33 -5.48 -1.80 -13.04
N PHE A 34 -5.12 -3.00 -12.56
CA PHE A 34 -4.99 -4.16 -13.45
C PHE A 34 -6.33 -4.69 -13.95
N TYR A 35 -7.36 -4.80 -13.10
CA TYR A 35 -8.69 -5.25 -13.56
C TYR A 35 -9.34 -4.29 -14.57
N THR A 36 -9.01 -3.01 -14.51
CA THR A 36 -9.52 -2.02 -15.47
C THR A 36 -9.04 -2.31 -16.88
N ILE A 37 -7.84 -2.89 -17.05
CA ILE A 37 -7.33 -3.27 -18.37
C ILE A 37 -8.28 -4.24 -19.06
N ASP A 38 -8.62 -5.33 -18.38
CA ASP A 38 -9.49 -6.37 -18.95
C ASP A 38 -10.91 -5.82 -19.19
N ARG A 39 -11.43 -4.96 -18.29
CA ARG A 39 -12.72 -4.28 -18.49
C ARG A 39 -12.72 -3.35 -19.71
N LEU A 40 -11.65 -2.59 -19.92
CA LEU A 40 -11.54 -1.66 -21.05
C LEU A 40 -11.45 -2.42 -22.38
N LEU A 41 -10.60 -3.44 -22.45
CA LEU A 41 -10.42 -4.24 -23.66
C LEU A 41 -11.68 -5.05 -24.02
N ALA A 42 -12.41 -5.55 -23.03
CA ALA A 42 -13.61 -6.34 -23.27
C ALA A 42 -14.88 -5.52 -23.55
N GLY A 43 -15.00 -4.30 -23.00
CA GLY A 43 -16.31 -3.65 -22.89
C GLY A 43 -16.32 -2.11 -22.97
N SER A 44 -15.23 -1.46 -23.37
CA SER A 44 -15.26 -0.01 -23.59
C SER A 44 -16.31 0.36 -24.65
N THR A 45 -17.11 1.40 -24.41
CA THR A 45 -18.08 1.93 -25.41
C THR A 45 -17.44 2.96 -26.36
N ASN A 46 -16.17 3.30 -26.15
CA ASN A 46 -15.45 4.29 -26.95
C ASN A 46 -14.90 3.65 -28.23
N ALA A 47 -15.53 3.95 -29.37
CA ALA A 47 -15.14 3.41 -30.68
C ALA A 47 -13.69 3.77 -31.08
N SER A 48 -13.23 4.98 -30.74
CA SER A 48 -11.85 5.41 -31.02
C SER A 48 -10.81 4.62 -30.23
N PHE A 49 -11.16 4.23 -28.99
CA PHE A 49 -10.30 3.35 -28.19
C PHE A 49 -10.16 1.97 -28.83
N HIS A 50 -11.25 1.34 -29.25
CA HIS A 50 -11.21 0.03 -29.93
C HIS A 50 -10.43 0.11 -31.24
N ALA A 51 -10.70 1.12 -32.07
CA ALA A 51 -9.96 1.33 -33.31
C ALA A 51 -8.44 1.50 -33.07
N ALA A 52 -8.02 2.08 -31.94
CA ALA A 52 -6.62 2.17 -31.57
C ALA A 52 -6.06 0.83 -31.02
N ALA A 53 -6.82 0.13 -30.18
CA ALA A 53 -6.43 -1.17 -29.64
C ALA A 53 -6.31 -2.24 -30.73
N ASP A 54 -7.23 -2.27 -31.70
CA ASP A 54 -7.24 -3.19 -32.83
C ASP A 54 -6.03 -2.95 -33.76
N LYS A 55 -5.64 -1.69 -33.97
CA LYS A 55 -4.44 -1.34 -34.74
C LYS A 55 -3.14 -1.87 -34.10
N LEU A 56 -3.07 -1.87 -32.76
CA LEU A 56 -1.94 -2.43 -32.01
C LEU A 56 -1.98 -3.97 -31.97
N GLY A 57 -3.18 -4.55 -32.06
CA GLY A 57 -3.43 -5.94 -31.76
C GLY A 57 -3.61 -6.19 -30.26
N GLN A 58 -4.50 -7.13 -29.92
CA GLN A 58 -4.90 -7.42 -28.53
C GLN A 58 -3.73 -7.70 -27.57
N PRO A 59 -2.72 -8.54 -27.91
CA PRO A 59 -1.62 -8.82 -26.98
C PRO A 59 -0.81 -7.56 -26.63
N LEU A 60 -0.47 -6.76 -27.63
CA LEU A 60 0.36 -5.56 -27.46
C LEU A 60 -0.42 -4.44 -26.77
N ALA A 61 -1.70 -4.25 -27.11
CA ALA A 61 -2.57 -3.29 -26.44
C ALA A 61 -2.68 -3.59 -24.94
N ARG A 62 -2.86 -4.86 -24.58
CA ARG A 62 -2.90 -5.31 -23.18
C ARG A 62 -1.58 -5.07 -22.46
N GLU A 63 -0.46 -5.38 -23.10
CA GLU A 63 0.87 -5.17 -22.52
C GLU A 63 1.16 -3.68 -22.28
N PHE A 64 0.78 -2.81 -23.23
CA PHE A 64 0.92 -1.36 -23.10
C PHE A 64 0.11 -0.79 -21.93
N LEU A 65 -1.17 -1.17 -21.81
CA LEU A 65 -2.02 -0.76 -20.68
C LEU A 65 -1.54 -1.33 -19.34
N ARG A 66 -0.96 -2.54 -19.36
CA ARG A 66 -0.34 -3.14 -18.18
C ARG A 66 0.88 -2.35 -17.73
N TYR A 67 1.73 -1.90 -18.64
CA TYR A 67 2.87 -1.04 -18.33
C TYR A 67 2.42 0.27 -17.67
N LEU A 68 1.42 0.96 -18.23
CA LEU A 68 0.85 2.16 -17.62
C LEU A 68 0.31 1.90 -16.21
N SER A 69 -0.44 0.80 -16.03
CA SER A 69 -0.97 0.41 -14.72
C SER A 69 0.14 0.09 -13.70
N SER A 70 1.24 -0.53 -14.15
CA SER A 70 2.43 -0.76 -13.33
C SER A 70 3.07 0.56 -12.89
N GLU A 71 3.23 1.55 -13.78
CA GLU A 71 3.79 2.87 -13.42
C GLU A 71 2.88 3.64 -12.44
N LEU A 72 1.57 3.62 -12.65
CA LEU A 72 0.61 4.19 -11.68
C LEU A 72 0.71 3.51 -10.32
N ASN A 73 0.80 2.18 -10.29
CA ASN A 73 0.96 1.44 -9.04
C ASN A 73 2.28 1.78 -8.34
N ARG A 74 3.40 1.84 -9.08
CA ARG A 74 4.72 2.25 -8.55
C ARG A 74 4.62 3.62 -7.88
N LEU A 75 3.99 4.59 -8.56
CA LEU A 75 3.77 5.94 -8.05
C LEU A 75 2.93 5.93 -6.77
N TYR A 76 1.78 5.23 -6.77
CA TYR A 76 0.88 5.18 -5.62
C TYR A 76 1.53 4.52 -4.39
N PHE A 77 2.27 3.43 -4.57
CA PHE A 77 2.99 2.79 -3.46
C PHE A 77 4.10 3.70 -2.91
N GLN A 78 4.87 4.39 -3.76
CA GLN A 78 5.91 5.32 -3.30
C GLN A 78 5.33 6.48 -2.49
N TRP A 79 4.28 7.13 -3.00
CA TRP A 79 3.62 8.23 -2.27
C TRP A 79 2.93 7.75 -1.00
N TRP A 80 2.27 6.59 -1.05
CA TRP A 80 1.65 6.03 0.14
C TRP A 80 2.70 5.67 1.21
N ASN A 81 3.84 5.12 0.82
CA ASN A 81 4.95 4.82 1.73
C ASN A 81 5.49 6.07 2.45
N LEU A 82 5.60 7.19 1.74
CA LEU A 82 5.96 8.46 2.35
C LEU A 82 4.85 8.99 3.27
N ALA A 83 3.60 8.99 2.80
CA ALA A 83 2.45 9.48 3.54
C ALA A 83 2.21 8.69 4.83
N GLN A 84 2.29 7.36 4.78
CA GLN A 84 2.10 6.50 5.94
C GLN A 84 3.21 6.70 6.98
N THR A 85 4.44 6.99 6.54
CA THR A 85 5.55 7.34 7.44
C THR A 85 5.27 8.65 8.16
N ALA A 86 4.83 9.68 7.43
CA ALA A 86 4.47 10.98 8.02
C ALA A 86 3.29 10.85 9.02
N VAL A 87 2.23 10.15 8.62
CA VAL A 87 1.09 9.87 9.52
C VAL A 87 1.54 9.08 10.74
N GLY A 88 2.42 8.10 10.57
CA GLY A 88 2.92 7.27 11.66
C GLY A 88 3.75 8.03 12.69
N LEU A 89 4.56 9.00 12.26
CA LEU A 89 5.27 9.91 13.16
C LEU A 89 4.29 10.74 14.01
N VAL A 90 3.22 11.25 13.39
CA VAL A 90 2.17 12.00 14.11
C VAL A 90 1.44 11.11 15.11
N VAL A 91 1.06 9.89 14.72
CA VAL A 91 0.41 8.92 15.63
C VAL A 91 1.33 8.57 16.79
N LEU A 92 2.63 8.36 16.54
CA LEU A 92 3.61 8.02 17.58
C LEU A 92 3.75 9.17 18.58
N TRP A 93 3.87 10.40 18.09
CA TRP A 93 3.94 11.60 18.92
C TRP A 93 2.69 11.77 19.80
N LEU A 94 1.49 11.54 19.25
CA LEU A 94 0.24 11.58 20.02
C LEU A 94 0.15 10.46 21.04
N ALA A 95 0.47 9.22 20.64
CA ALA A 95 0.38 8.04 21.49
C ALA A 95 1.35 8.13 22.68
N ALA A 96 2.58 8.61 22.47
CA ALA A 96 3.59 8.76 23.51
C ALA A 96 3.18 9.73 24.64
N GLN A 97 2.23 10.64 24.37
CA GLN A 97 1.72 11.60 25.35
C GLN A 97 0.53 11.10 26.18
N LEU A 98 -0.03 9.94 25.85
CA LEU A 98 -1.18 9.38 26.56
C LEU A 98 -0.72 8.68 27.86
N PRO A 99 -1.43 8.83 28.99
CA PRO A 99 -1.13 8.09 30.22
C PRO A 99 -1.29 6.57 29.98
N ARG A 100 -0.37 5.75 30.50
CA ARG A 100 -0.37 4.27 30.35
C ARG A 100 -0.34 3.72 28.91
N SER A 101 0.13 4.51 27.95
CA SER A 101 0.14 4.16 26.52
C SER A 101 1.36 3.40 26.03
N ARG A 102 2.24 2.91 26.91
CA ARG A 102 3.54 2.33 26.50
C ARG A 102 3.38 1.21 25.45
N LYS A 103 2.35 0.37 25.59
CA LYS A 103 2.01 -0.66 24.57
C LYS A 103 1.57 -0.04 23.24
N ALA A 104 0.73 0.99 23.28
CA ALA A 104 0.30 1.71 22.09
C ALA A 104 1.49 2.38 21.40
N ALA A 105 2.34 3.11 22.13
CA ALA A 105 3.52 3.76 21.57
C ALA A 105 4.48 2.75 20.92
N TRP A 106 4.75 1.61 21.58
CA TRP A 106 5.57 0.54 20.98
C TRP A 106 4.90 -0.11 19.76
N GLY A 107 3.58 -0.29 19.78
CA GLY A 107 2.82 -0.78 18.62
C GLY A 107 3.00 0.13 17.41
N VAL A 108 2.80 1.44 17.60
CA VAL A 108 3.00 2.45 16.55
C VAL A 108 4.46 2.48 16.09
N ALA A 109 5.42 2.42 17.01
CA ALA A 109 6.85 2.38 16.65
C ALA A 109 7.18 1.15 15.80
N GLY A 110 6.65 -0.02 16.15
CA GLY A 110 6.78 -1.24 15.34
C GLY A 110 6.20 -1.09 13.95
N MET A 111 5.00 -0.48 13.83
CA MET A 111 4.39 -0.19 12.54
C MET A 111 5.23 0.78 11.69
N LEU A 112 5.82 1.79 12.32
CA LEU A 112 6.67 2.77 11.66
C LEU A 112 7.96 2.12 11.15
N VAL A 113 8.57 1.21 11.92
CA VAL A 113 9.72 0.41 11.46
C VAL A 113 9.35 -0.40 10.22
N VAL A 114 8.19 -1.05 10.21
CA VAL A 114 7.70 -1.78 9.02
C VAL A 114 7.53 -0.82 7.84
N ALA A 115 6.90 0.34 8.02
CA ALA A 115 6.73 1.34 6.97
C ALA A 115 8.08 1.81 6.39
N LEU A 116 9.09 2.02 7.23
CA LEU A 116 10.43 2.38 6.81
C LEU A 116 11.11 1.25 6.01
N ILE A 117 10.95 -0.01 6.42
CA ILE A 117 11.44 -1.17 5.65
C ILE A 117 10.75 -1.24 4.29
N LEU A 118 9.42 -1.10 4.23
CA LEU A 118 8.67 -1.06 2.97
C LEU A 118 9.20 0.06 2.06
N THR A 119 9.42 1.25 2.62
CA THR A 119 9.84 2.46 1.88
C THR A 119 11.27 2.36 1.37
N ALA A 120 12.22 2.03 2.24
CA ALA A 120 13.65 2.17 1.95
C ALA A 120 14.30 0.85 1.49
N ALA A 121 13.84 -0.30 1.98
CA ALA A 121 14.48 -1.58 1.69
C ALA A 121 13.75 -2.38 0.60
N LEU A 122 12.42 -2.35 0.54
CA LEU A 122 11.66 -3.19 -0.40
C LEU A 122 11.23 -2.45 -1.66
N THR A 123 10.72 -1.22 -1.55
CA THR A 123 10.17 -0.51 -2.72
C THR A 123 11.21 -0.23 -3.81
N PRO A 124 12.43 0.26 -3.52
CA PRO A 124 13.41 0.55 -4.56
C PRO A 124 13.78 -0.65 -5.44
N PRO A 125 14.15 -1.84 -4.90
CA PRO A 125 14.46 -2.99 -5.74
C PRO A 125 13.22 -3.54 -6.45
N ILE A 126 12.02 -3.51 -5.84
CA ILE A 126 10.77 -3.91 -6.52
C ILE A 126 10.53 -3.05 -7.77
N VAL A 127 10.70 -1.73 -7.65
CA VAL A 127 10.51 -0.80 -8.79
C VAL A 127 11.57 -1.04 -9.85
N SER A 128 12.84 -1.14 -9.46
CA SER A 128 13.96 -1.34 -10.40
C SER A 128 13.83 -2.65 -11.17
N ILE A 129 13.65 -3.78 -10.47
CA ILE A 129 13.50 -5.10 -11.08
C ILE A 129 12.18 -5.20 -11.86
N GLY A 130 11.11 -4.60 -11.32
CA GLY A 130 9.82 -4.57 -12.01
C GLY A 130 9.92 -3.88 -13.37
N ARG A 131 10.68 -2.78 -13.47
CA ARG A 131 10.93 -2.08 -14.74
C ARG A 131 11.80 -2.88 -15.69
N SER A 132 12.80 -3.61 -15.19
CA SER A 132 13.63 -4.46 -16.05
C SER A 132 12.87 -5.68 -16.58
N LEU A 133 11.73 -6.03 -16.00
CA LEU A 133 10.84 -7.10 -16.45
C LEU A 133 9.72 -6.63 -17.40
N ASP A 134 9.58 -5.32 -17.61
CA ASP A 134 8.60 -4.79 -18.55
C ASP A 134 9.05 -5.12 -19.99
N PHE A 135 8.13 -5.66 -20.80
CA PHE A 135 8.36 -6.11 -22.18
C PHE A 135 9.37 -7.25 -22.37
N VAL A 136 9.75 -7.94 -21.29
CA VAL A 136 10.64 -9.11 -21.35
C VAL A 136 9.81 -10.39 -21.57
N PRO A 137 10.18 -11.24 -22.54
CA PRO A 137 9.57 -12.56 -22.72
C PRO A 137 9.63 -13.38 -21.43
N ARG A 138 8.54 -14.10 -21.13
CA ARG A 138 8.43 -14.95 -19.93
C ARG A 138 8.64 -16.43 -20.21
N ASP A 139 8.94 -16.78 -21.46
CA ASP A 139 9.26 -18.14 -21.88
C ASP A 139 10.57 -18.11 -22.70
N PRO A 140 11.69 -18.62 -22.13
CA PRO A 140 11.83 -19.11 -20.75
C PRO A 140 11.74 -17.96 -19.72
N PRO A 141 11.42 -18.25 -18.45
CA PRO A 141 11.28 -17.22 -17.42
C PRO A 141 12.63 -16.59 -17.04
N PRO A 142 12.76 -15.26 -17.03
CA PRO A 142 13.99 -14.60 -16.62
C PRO A 142 14.24 -14.79 -15.10
N PRO A 143 15.50 -14.93 -14.65
CA PRO A 143 15.84 -15.10 -13.23
C PRO A 143 15.25 -14.02 -12.32
N GLU A 144 15.19 -12.78 -12.80
CA GLU A 144 14.67 -11.59 -12.12
C GLU A 144 13.20 -11.75 -11.71
N LEU A 145 12.42 -12.57 -12.44
CA LEU A 145 11.01 -12.80 -12.15
C LEU A 145 10.81 -13.47 -10.79
N ARG A 146 11.71 -14.39 -10.42
CA ARG A 146 11.70 -15.04 -9.09
C ARG A 146 12.01 -14.04 -7.99
N THR A 147 13.06 -13.23 -8.18
CA THR A 147 13.46 -12.20 -7.21
C THR A 147 12.36 -11.17 -7.01
N PHE A 148 11.74 -10.71 -8.09
CA PHE A 148 10.57 -9.82 -8.03
C PHE A 148 9.43 -10.44 -7.24
N GLY A 149 9.09 -11.71 -7.51
CA GLY A 149 8.04 -12.43 -6.79
C GLY A 149 8.29 -12.53 -5.28
N LEU A 150 9.52 -12.81 -4.86
CA LEU A 150 9.90 -12.86 -3.45
C LEU A 150 9.81 -11.49 -2.76
N LEU A 151 10.35 -10.45 -3.40
CA LEU A 151 10.27 -9.08 -2.86
C LEU A 151 8.83 -8.59 -2.75
N HIS A 152 8.01 -8.85 -3.78
CA HIS A 152 6.61 -8.49 -3.76
C HIS A 152 5.84 -9.27 -2.68
N ALA A 153 6.11 -10.57 -2.52
CA ALA A 153 5.49 -11.36 -1.45
C ALA A 153 5.87 -10.81 -0.06
N ALA A 154 7.15 -10.51 0.17
CA ALA A 154 7.62 -9.90 1.42
C ALA A 154 6.91 -8.56 1.69
N PHE A 155 6.78 -7.70 0.67
CA PHE A 155 6.06 -6.43 0.77
C PHE A 155 4.59 -6.64 1.18
N SER A 156 3.90 -7.59 0.53
CA SER A 156 2.50 -7.90 0.81
C SER A 156 2.30 -8.46 2.22
N VAL A 157 3.15 -9.41 2.65
CA VAL A 157 3.09 -9.99 4.00
C VAL A 157 3.35 -8.93 5.06
N LEU A 158 4.37 -8.09 4.89
CA LEU A 158 4.67 -7.03 5.85
C LEU A 158 3.56 -5.98 5.91
N THR A 159 2.93 -5.65 4.77
CA THR A 159 1.78 -4.75 4.73
C THR A 159 0.59 -5.33 5.50
N LEU A 160 0.29 -6.62 5.31
CA LEU A 160 -0.78 -7.30 6.05
C LEU A 160 -0.47 -7.38 7.55
N PHE A 161 0.76 -7.73 7.91
CA PHE A 161 1.24 -7.70 9.29
C PHE A 161 1.05 -6.30 9.91
N ASN A 162 1.40 -5.25 9.16
CA ASN A 162 1.25 -3.87 9.62
C ASN A 162 -0.21 -3.49 9.88
N LEU A 163 -1.14 -3.93 9.01
CA LEU A 163 -2.58 -3.74 9.22
C LEU A 163 -3.06 -4.45 10.50
N ILE A 164 -2.68 -5.71 10.72
CA ILE A 164 -3.07 -6.47 11.91
C ILE A 164 -2.53 -5.78 13.17
N LEU A 165 -1.25 -5.39 13.17
CA LEU A 165 -0.63 -4.66 14.26
C LEU A 165 -1.33 -3.31 14.51
N GLY A 166 -1.76 -2.61 13.46
CA GLY A 166 -2.50 -1.36 13.57
C GLY A 166 -3.89 -1.52 14.20
N VAL A 167 -4.61 -2.61 13.90
CA VAL A 167 -5.89 -2.92 14.57
C VAL A 167 -5.66 -3.18 16.07
N LEU A 168 -4.63 -3.96 16.42
CA LEU A 168 -4.27 -4.21 17.83
C LEU A 168 -3.85 -2.92 18.55
N THR A 169 -3.04 -2.10 17.89
CA THR A 169 -2.55 -0.83 18.42
C THR A 169 -3.69 0.17 18.61
N THR A 170 -4.67 0.19 17.71
CA THR A 170 -5.90 0.99 17.85
C THR A 170 -6.62 0.64 19.16
N ARG A 171 -6.75 -0.66 19.48
CA ARG A 171 -7.35 -1.10 20.75
C ARG A 171 -6.54 -0.66 21.97
N TRP A 172 -5.21 -0.67 21.87
CA TRP A 172 -4.36 -0.15 22.95
C TRP A 172 -4.50 1.36 23.15
N ILE A 173 -4.65 2.13 22.06
CA ILE A 173 -4.94 3.58 22.13
C ILE A 173 -6.30 3.84 22.80
N GLN A 174 -7.33 3.04 22.49
CA GLN A 174 -8.65 3.15 23.11
C GLN A 174 -8.60 2.92 24.63
N ARG A 175 -7.83 1.92 25.07
CA ARG A 175 -7.69 1.56 26.50
C ARG A 175 -6.77 2.48 27.29
N ALA A 176 -5.86 3.21 26.64
CA ALA A 176 -4.94 4.12 27.32
C ALA A 176 -5.65 5.30 28.04
N GLY A 177 -6.87 5.63 27.64
CA GLY A 177 -7.67 6.69 28.25
C GLY A 177 -8.67 6.22 29.31
N GLU A 178 -8.74 4.93 29.60
CA GLU A 178 -9.69 4.38 30.59
C GLU A 178 -9.05 4.47 31.99
N SER A 179 -9.72 5.21 32.88
CA SER A 179 -9.38 5.40 34.31
C SER A 179 -9.73 4.17 35.14
#